data_AF-A0A4S8R5J0-F1
#
_entry.id   AF-A0A4S8R5J0-F1
#
_cell.length_a   1.000
_cell.length_b   1.000
_cell.length_c   1.000
_cell.angle_alpha   90.00
_cell.angle_beta   90.00
_cell.angle_gamma   90.00
#
_symmetry.space_group_name_H-M   'P 1'
#
loop_
_entity.id
_entity.type
_entity.pdbx_description
1 polymer ?
#
loop_
_entity_poly.entity_id
_entity_poly.type
_entity_poly.pdbx_seq_one_letter_code
_entity_poly.pdbx_strand_id
1 'polypeptide(L)'
;MPVAEVATTLPISCPVGPLLLFNYNTSDALFDDDEIFIVPDTNYLGPNNKLISQDTSLLFHTTYPQPLILNNGTVSTQIVNTVRVASGFHIASSFYDGALKTTIGRYLRTFAITVGADYKIKADGIDGIQWNSSHMVPINVVKVPVLLMGNTGYHEYLNTEKGFLASGSNDTSIAFVEGAGNTINPCTDCETYPGQYNNTTKNAFNYQAAWLEKAARFI
;
A
#
# COMPACT_ATOMS: atom_id res chain seq x y z
N MET A 1 14.46 -12.18 -41.35
CA MET A 1 14.06 -10.95 -42.07
C MET A 1 12.78 -10.44 -41.41
N PRO A 2 12.67 -9.11 -41.16
CA PRO A 2 11.83 -8.53 -40.12
C PRO A 2 10.62 -7.73 -40.68
N VAL A 3 9.95 -7.00 -39.77
CA VAL A 3 8.95 -5.91 -39.95
C VAL A 3 7.49 -6.42 -40.00
N ALA A 4 6.52 -5.93 -39.23
CA ALA A 4 6.21 -4.52 -38.95
C ALA A 4 5.57 -4.22 -37.58
N GLU A 5 6.09 -3.14 -37.02
CA GLU A 5 5.53 -2.23 -36.02
C GLU A 5 4.35 -1.47 -36.65
N VAL A 6 3.23 -1.32 -35.92
CA VAL A 6 2.16 -0.38 -36.29
C VAL A 6 2.04 0.66 -35.18
N ALA A 7 2.69 1.79 -35.43
CA ALA A 7 2.39 3.05 -34.78
C ALA A 7 1.09 3.61 -35.38
N THR A 8 0.11 3.93 -34.54
CA THR A 8 -0.99 4.82 -34.91
C THR A 8 -0.97 6.04 -34.01
N THR A 9 -0.39 7.11 -34.54
CA THR A 9 -0.62 8.48 -34.10
C THR A 9 -2.01 8.92 -34.54
N LEU A 10 -2.84 9.44 -33.63
CA LEU A 10 -3.93 10.36 -33.98
C LEU A 10 -3.99 11.53 -32.97
N PRO A 11 -4.40 12.73 -33.41
CA PRO A 11 -4.08 14.00 -32.76
C PRO A 11 -5.10 14.46 -31.73
N ILE A 12 -4.66 15.41 -30.91
CA ILE A 12 -5.29 16.03 -29.73
C ILE A 12 -6.56 16.83 -30.10
N SER A 13 -7.62 16.68 -29.29
CA SER A 13 -8.48 17.82 -28.90
C SER A 13 -9.14 17.55 -27.54
N CYS A 14 -8.77 18.34 -26.54
CA CYS A 14 -9.40 18.36 -25.22
C CYS A 14 -10.63 19.29 -25.23
N PRO A 15 -11.70 18.94 -24.51
CA PRO A 15 -12.23 19.89 -23.55
C PRO A 15 -12.38 19.29 -22.14
N VAL A 16 -12.14 20.16 -21.18
CA VAL A 16 -12.05 19.91 -19.74
C VAL A 16 -13.47 19.76 -19.15
N GLY A 17 -13.74 18.65 -18.45
CA GLY A 17 -14.97 18.36 -17.70
C GLY A 17 -14.81 17.07 -16.88
N PRO A 18 -15.51 16.91 -15.74
CA PRO A 18 -15.20 15.86 -14.77
C PRO A 18 -15.40 14.48 -15.38
N LEU A 19 -14.33 13.69 -15.40
CA LEU A 19 -14.31 12.32 -15.92
C LEU A 19 -15.02 11.40 -14.92
N LEU A 20 -16.35 11.50 -14.86
CA LEU A 20 -17.16 10.42 -14.31
C LEU A 20 -17.16 9.28 -15.34
N LEU A 21 -16.50 8.18 -15.00
CA LEU A 21 -16.46 6.92 -15.75
C LEU A 21 -17.86 6.27 -15.86
N PHE A 22 -18.76 6.88 -16.64
CA PHE A 22 -20.13 6.41 -16.83
C PHE A 22 -20.38 5.63 -18.13
N ASN A 23 -19.42 5.48 -19.04
CA ASN A 23 -19.62 4.68 -20.25
C ASN A 23 -18.43 3.75 -20.50
N TYR A 24 -18.45 2.59 -19.87
CA TYR A 24 -17.74 1.43 -20.40
C TYR A 24 -18.68 0.74 -21.39
N ASN A 25 -18.61 1.12 -22.66
CA ASN A 25 -18.99 0.20 -23.73
C ASN A 25 -17.72 -0.58 -24.04
N THR A 26 -17.65 -1.83 -23.59
CA THR A 26 -16.61 -2.76 -24.01
C THR A 26 -16.80 -3.02 -25.50
N SER A 27 -15.87 -2.50 -26.30
CA SER A 27 -15.75 -2.73 -27.74
C SER A 27 -15.93 -4.19 -28.10
N ASP A 28 -16.74 -4.48 -29.12
CA ASP A 28 -16.81 -5.72 -29.91
C ASP A 28 -16.78 -7.06 -29.12
N ALA A 29 -17.20 -7.07 -27.85
CA ALA A 29 -17.26 -8.27 -27.03
C ALA A 29 -18.44 -9.16 -27.47
N LEU A 30 -18.26 -10.48 -27.40
CA LEU A 30 -19.28 -11.48 -27.75
C LEU A 30 -20.48 -11.49 -26.78
N PHE A 31 -20.35 -10.85 -25.61
CA PHE A 31 -21.34 -10.83 -24.56
C PHE A 31 -21.63 -9.39 -24.10
N ASP A 32 -22.90 -9.08 -23.87
CA ASP A 32 -23.40 -7.75 -23.46
C ASP A 32 -23.20 -7.47 -21.95
N ASP A 33 -22.71 -8.44 -21.17
CA ASP A 33 -22.62 -8.40 -19.71
C ASP A 33 -21.18 -8.31 -19.15
N ASP A 34 -21.09 -8.11 -17.83
CA ASP A 34 -19.82 -8.06 -17.12
C ASP A 34 -19.23 -9.47 -16.95
N GLU A 35 -18.54 -9.94 -17.99
CA GLU A 35 -18.05 -11.31 -18.11
C GLU A 35 -17.15 -11.74 -16.94
N ILE A 36 -17.16 -13.05 -16.64
CA ILE A 36 -16.28 -13.64 -15.64
C ILE A 36 -14.82 -13.47 -16.03
N PHE A 37 -14.03 -12.97 -15.09
CA PHE A 37 -12.59 -12.80 -15.23
C PHE A 37 -11.87 -13.48 -14.06
N ILE A 38 -11.02 -14.45 -14.39
CA ILE A 38 -10.27 -15.22 -13.40
C ILE A 38 -8.80 -14.97 -13.61
N VAL A 39 -8.14 -14.46 -12.58
CA VAL A 39 -6.69 -14.28 -12.56
C VAL A 39 -6.12 -15.29 -11.55
N PRO A 40 -5.44 -16.35 -12.01
CA PRO A 40 -4.79 -17.31 -11.14
C PRO A 40 -3.76 -16.61 -10.27
N ASP A 41 -3.59 -17.08 -9.03
CA ASP A 41 -2.50 -16.65 -8.15
C ASP A 41 -2.47 -15.15 -7.79
N THR A 42 -3.59 -14.45 -7.87
CA THR A 42 -3.68 -13.00 -7.57
C THR A 42 -4.83 -12.62 -6.64
N ASN A 43 -5.34 -13.55 -5.83
CA ASN A 43 -6.31 -13.16 -4.79
C ASN A 43 -5.74 -12.00 -3.95
N TYR A 44 -6.54 -10.96 -3.74
CA TYR A 44 -6.13 -9.72 -3.07
C TYR A 44 -5.98 -9.88 -1.54
N LEU A 45 -6.46 -10.97 -0.95
CA LEU A 45 -6.25 -11.22 0.47
C LEU A 45 -4.74 -11.19 0.77
N GLY A 46 -4.34 -10.35 1.74
CA GLY A 46 -2.97 -10.16 2.23
C GLY A 46 -2.04 -11.40 2.20
N PRO A 47 -2.51 -12.63 2.53
CA PRO A 47 -1.75 -13.86 2.38
C PRO A 47 -1.21 -14.24 0.97
N ASN A 48 -1.68 -13.64 -0.13
CA ASN A 48 -1.26 -14.03 -1.49
C ASN A 48 -0.21 -13.07 -2.11
N ASN A 49 0.27 -12.07 -1.37
CA ASN A 49 1.33 -11.18 -1.82
C ASN A 49 2.72 -11.84 -1.65
N LYS A 50 3.05 -12.77 -2.55
CA LYS A 50 4.24 -13.63 -2.42
C LYS A 50 5.55 -12.86 -2.39
N LEU A 51 5.75 -11.96 -3.35
CA LEU A 51 7.03 -11.31 -3.56
C LEU A 51 7.45 -10.48 -2.33
N ILE A 52 6.55 -9.61 -1.88
CA ILE A 52 6.86 -8.66 -0.79
C ILE A 52 6.88 -9.35 0.58
N SER A 53 6.08 -10.40 0.76
CA SER A 53 6.05 -11.15 2.03
C SER A 53 7.27 -12.07 2.19
N GLN A 54 7.82 -12.60 1.09
CA GLN A 54 8.95 -13.54 1.12
C GLN A 54 10.31 -12.85 0.98
N ASP A 55 10.42 -11.81 0.15
CA ASP A 55 11.65 -11.04 -0.02
C ASP A 55 11.67 -9.86 0.95
N THR A 56 12.42 -10.02 2.05
CA THR A 56 12.54 -8.99 3.07
C THR A 56 13.44 -7.82 2.66
N SER A 57 14.13 -7.89 1.52
CA SER A 57 14.95 -6.80 1.00
C SER A 57 14.14 -5.71 0.29
N LEU A 58 12.94 -6.05 -0.19
CA LEU A 58 12.00 -5.11 -0.82
C LEU A 58 11.21 -4.36 0.24
N LEU A 59 10.89 -3.08 0.09
CA LEU A 59 10.13 -2.30 1.08
C LEU A 59 10.66 -2.49 2.52
N PHE A 60 11.98 -2.55 2.71
CA PHE A 60 12.62 -2.84 4.00
C PHE A 60 12.88 -1.59 4.84
N HIS A 61 12.93 -0.40 4.24
CA HIS A 61 13.19 0.83 4.99
C HIS A 61 12.44 2.05 4.46
N THR A 62 12.33 3.10 5.28
CA THR A 62 11.85 4.42 4.85
C THR A 62 12.87 5.13 3.98
N THR A 63 12.41 5.96 3.05
CA THR A 63 13.30 6.81 2.24
C THR A 63 13.95 7.90 3.10
N TYR A 64 13.20 8.49 4.04
CA TYR A 64 13.66 9.56 4.92
C TYR A 64 13.71 9.14 6.39
N PRO A 65 14.47 9.86 7.25
CA PRO A 65 14.40 9.65 8.69
C PRO A 65 13.00 9.98 9.22
N GLN A 66 12.40 9.07 9.97
CA GLN A 66 11.05 9.20 10.53
C GLN A 66 11.05 8.88 12.04
N PRO A 67 10.03 9.33 12.80
CA PRO A 67 9.89 8.95 14.20
C PRO A 67 9.59 7.46 14.36
N LEU A 68 10.42 6.74 15.12
CA LEU A 68 10.24 5.37 15.56
C LEU A 68 9.99 5.32 17.06
N ILE A 69 8.85 4.77 17.44
CA ILE A 69 8.44 4.50 18.81
C ILE A 69 9.02 3.14 19.20
N LEU A 70 10.02 3.17 20.08
CA LEU A 70 10.73 1.99 20.57
C LEU A 70 9.91 1.25 21.62
N ASN A 71 10.24 -0.02 21.89
CA ASN A 71 9.52 -0.84 22.88
C ASN A 71 9.52 -0.23 24.30
N ASN A 72 10.54 0.55 24.67
CA ASN A 72 10.61 1.25 25.96
C ASN A 72 9.73 2.52 26.04
N GLY A 73 9.00 2.88 24.98
CA GLY A 73 8.14 4.05 24.89
C GLY A 73 8.84 5.34 24.48
N THR A 74 10.16 5.33 24.28
CA THR A 74 10.90 6.48 23.75
C THR A 74 10.74 6.58 22.24
N VAL A 75 10.92 7.79 21.70
CA VAL A 75 10.83 8.06 20.26
C VAL A 75 12.21 8.48 19.75
N SER A 76 12.69 7.79 18.71
CA SER A 76 13.94 8.10 18.00
C SER A 76 13.63 8.53 16.57
N THR A 77 14.41 9.45 15.99
CA THR A 77 14.26 9.81 14.56
C THR A 77 15.39 9.17 13.77
N GLN A 78 15.05 8.28 12.83
CA GLN A 78 16.02 7.52 12.05
C GLN A 78 15.40 6.95 10.78
N ILE A 79 16.22 6.42 9.87
CA ILE A 79 15.72 5.55 8.79
C ILE A 79 15.08 4.33 9.45
N VAL A 80 13.78 4.14 9.24
CA VAL A 80 13.00 3.09 9.91
C VAL A 80 13.04 1.82 9.08
N ASN A 81 13.77 0.84 9.60
CA ASN A 81 13.82 -0.50 9.03
C ASN A 81 12.65 -1.35 9.54
N THR A 82 12.14 -2.22 8.67
CA THR A 82 11.24 -3.30 9.07
C THR A 82 11.99 -4.32 9.94
N VAL A 83 11.27 -4.95 10.87
CA VAL A 83 11.75 -6.12 11.60
C VAL A 83 11.04 -7.40 11.15
N ARG A 84 10.25 -7.31 10.07
CA ARG A 84 9.49 -8.45 9.57
C ARG A 84 10.41 -9.59 9.17
N VAL A 85 9.91 -10.80 9.34
CA VAL A 85 10.52 -12.02 8.82
C VAL A 85 9.84 -12.43 7.52
N ALA A 86 10.54 -13.22 6.71
CA ALA A 86 9.96 -13.81 5.52
C ALA A 86 8.76 -14.67 5.92
N SER A 87 7.62 -14.42 5.27
CA SER A 87 6.36 -15.08 5.56
C SER A 87 5.60 -15.39 4.27
N GLY A 88 4.68 -16.35 4.33
CA GLY A 88 3.86 -16.72 3.20
C GLY A 88 2.78 -17.72 3.59
N PHE A 89 1.77 -17.82 2.75
CA PHE A 89 0.65 -18.74 2.94
C PHE A 89 0.55 -19.71 1.77
N HIS A 90 0.18 -20.96 2.05
CA HIS A 90 0.02 -22.00 1.04
C HIS A 90 -1.39 -22.01 0.40
N ILE A 91 -1.98 -20.82 0.17
CA ILE A 91 -3.30 -20.72 -0.49
C ILE A 91 -3.20 -20.53 -2.00
N ALA A 92 -2.03 -20.10 -2.47
CA ALA A 92 -1.74 -19.84 -3.88
C ALA A 92 -1.96 -21.03 -4.82
N SER A 93 -1.68 -22.25 -4.34
CA SER A 93 -1.87 -23.48 -5.11
C SER A 93 -3.33 -23.92 -5.22
N SER A 94 -4.25 -23.24 -4.54
CA SER A 94 -5.69 -23.52 -4.59
C SER A 94 -6.35 -22.63 -5.65
N PHE A 95 -7.08 -23.22 -6.58
CA PHE A 95 -7.95 -22.44 -7.46
C PHE A 95 -8.97 -21.66 -6.62
N TYR A 96 -9.56 -22.27 -5.60
CA TYR A 96 -10.62 -21.67 -4.77
C TYR A 96 -10.12 -20.56 -3.83
N ASP A 97 -8.88 -20.63 -3.37
CA ASP A 97 -8.36 -19.67 -2.38
C ASP A 97 -7.31 -18.71 -2.96
N GLY A 98 -6.55 -19.13 -3.98
CA GLY A 98 -5.44 -18.36 -4.55
C GLY A 98 -5.81 -17.52 -5.78
N ALA A 99 -6.81 -17.92 -6.57
CA ALA A 99 -7.22 -17.14 -7.73
C ALA A 99 -8.16 -15.97 -7.36
N LEU A 100 -8.00 -14.83 -8.03
CA LEU A 100 -9.00 -13.77 -8.04
C LEU A 100 -10.11 -14.18 -9.02
N LYS A 101 -11.31 -14.47 -8.51
CA LYS A 101 -12.51 -14.65 -9.33
C LYS A 101 -13.32 -13.37 -9.27
N THR A 102 -13.45 -12.71 -10.40
CA THR A 102 -14.08 -11.41 -10.50
C THR A 102 -14.77 -11.30 -11.86
N THR A 103 -15.11 -10.09 -12.26
CA THR A 103 -15.61 -9.77 -13.60
C THR A 103 -14.66 -8.76 -14.26
N ILE A 104 -14.71 -8.63 -15.58
CA ILE A 104 -13.83 -7.70 -16.31
C ILE A 104 -14.00 -6.27 -15.79
N GLY A 105 -15.24 -5.80 -15.67
CA GLY A 105 -15.59 -4.47 -15.19
C GLY A 105 -15.14 -4.25 -13.75
N ARG A 106 -15.31 -5.23 -12.85
CA ARG A 106 -14.81 -5.12 -11.47
C ARG A 106 -13.29 -5.11 -11.44
N TYR A 107 -12.61 -5.91 -12.26
CA TYR A 107 -11.15 -5.88 -12.35
C TYR A 107 -10.64 -4.50 -12.75
N LEU A 108 -11.16 -3.94 -13.85
CA LEU A 108 -10.76 -2.64 -14.36
C LEU A 108 -11.07 -1.48 -13.40
N ARG A 109 -12.13 -1.58 -12.59
CA ARG A 109 -12.52 -0.52 -11.63
C ARG A 109 -11.88 -0.66 -10.24
N THR A 110 -11.49 -1.86 -9.81
CA THR A 110 -11.07 -2.09 -8.42
C THR A 110 -9.61 -2.53 -8.30
N PHE A 111 -9.10 -3.30 -9.26
CA PHE A 111 -7.81 -4.00 -9.13
C PHE A 111 -6.77 -3.53 -10.14
N ALA A 112 -7.19 -3.08 -11.32
CA ALA A 112 -6.26 -2.64 -12.36
C ALA A 112 -5.48 -1.41 -11.91
N ILE A 113 -4.15 -1.52 -11.95
CA ILE A 113 -3.21 -0.41 -11.73
C ILE A 113 -2.29 -0.38 -12.94
N THR A 114 -2.20 0.77 -13.60
CA THR A 114 -1.31 0.98 -14.73
C THR A 114 0.10 1.32 -14.25
N VAL A 115 1.10 0.74 -14.91
CA VAL A 115 2.51 0.98 -14.61
C VAL A 115 3.27 1.44 -15.85
N GLY A 116 4.30 2.25 -15.66
CA GLY A 116 5.23 2.73 -16.68
C GLY A 116 6.38 1.77 -16.93
N ALA A 117 7.19 2.07 -17.94
CA ALA A 117 8.38 1.29 -18.29
C ALA A 117 9.48 1.31 -17.20
N ASP A 118 9.40 2.27 -16.28
CA ASP A 118 10.29 2.45 -15.13
C ASP A 118 9.81 1.74 -13.85
N TYR A 119 8.75 0.92 -13.94
CA TYR A 119 8.19 0.19 -12.81
C TYR A 119 9.23 -0.68 -12.10
N LYS A 120 9.33 -0.50 -10.78
CA LYS A 120 10.22 -1.28 -9.91
C LYS A 120 9.75 -1.24 -8.47
N ILE A 121 9.86 -2.38 -7.81
CA ILE A 121 9.76 -2.50 -6.36
C ILE A 121 11.18 -2.41 -5.81
N LYS A 122 11.41 -1.49 -4.89
CA LYS A 122 12.72 -1.18 -4.29
C LYS A 122 12.71 -1.50 -2.80
N ALA A 123 13.88 -1.37 -2.17
CA ALA A 123 14.03 -1.40 -0.73
C ALA A 123 13.22 -0.32 0.01
N ASP A 124 12.90 0.80 -0.64
CA ASP A 124 12.29 1.97 -0.01
C ASP A 124 10.97 2.43 -0.65
N GLY A 125 10.37 1.62 -1.52
CA GLY A 125 9.09 1.95 -2.14
C GLY A 125 8.86 1.30 -3.50
N ILE A 126 7.90 1.85 -4.24
CA ILE A 126 7.51 1.39 -5.57
C ILE A 126 7.54 2.61 -6.50
N ASP A 127 8.26 2.52 -7.62
CA ASP A 127 8.31 3.55 -8.66
C ASP A 127 7.52 3.09 -9.91
N GLY A 128 7.24 4.03 -10.82
CA GLY A 128 6.58 3.75 -12.10
C GLY A 128 5.09 3.41 -12.02
N ILE A 129 4.41 3.68 -10.90
CA ILE A 129 2.95 3.55 -10.79
C ILE A 129 2.27 4.79 -11.38
N GLN A 130 1.26 4.60 -12.24
CA GLN A 130 0.36 5.68 -12.64
C GLN A 130 -0.73 5.86 -11.57
N TRP A 131 -0.49 6.71 -10.59
CA TRP A 131 -1.37 6.84 -9.42
C TRP A 131 -2.82 7.22 -9.74
N ASN A 132 -3.06 7.94 -10.83
CA ASN A 132 -4.42 8.27 -11.29
C ASN A 132 -5.20 7.08 -11.88
N SER A 133 -4.53 5.96 -12.17
CA SER A 133 -5.17 4.70 -12.56
C SER A 133 -5.63 3.87 -11.37
N SER A 134 -5.21 4.24 -10.15
CA SER A 134 -5.46 3.48 -8.94
C SER A 134 -6.50 4.17 -8.05
N HIS A 135 -7.43 3.41 -7.49
CA HIS A 135 -8.33 3.86 -6.43
C HIS A 135 -7.66 3.86 -5.03
N MET A 136 -6.36 3.53 -4.94
CA MET A 136 -5.69 3.38 -3.64
C MET A 136 -5.46 4.72 -2.95
N VAL A 137 -6.00 4.82 -1.74
CA VAL A 137 -5.83 5.85 -0.69
C VAL A 137 -5.77 7.29 -1.21
N PRO A 138 -6.90 8.00 -1.38
CA PRO A 138 -6.92 9.41 -1.76
C PRO A 138 -6.54 10.33 -0.58
N ILE A 139 -5.40 10.09 0.07
CA ILE A 139 -4.94 10.90 1.21
C ILE A 139 -4.68 12.37 0.83
N ASN A 140 -4.42 12.62 -0.45
CA ASN A 140 -4.24 13.95 -1.03
C ASN A 140 -5.49 14.86 -0.95
N VAL A 141 -6.69 14.29 -0.77
CA VAL A 141 -7.91 15.09 -0.60
C VAL A 141 -8.22 15.42 0.87
N VAL A 142 -7.54 14.78 1.83
CA VAL A 142 -7.74 15.05 3.26
C VAL A 142 -7.08 16.37 3.62
N LYS A 143 -7.85 17.30 4.22
CA LYS A 143 -7.39 18.66 4.58
C LYS A 143 -7.32 18.95 6.07
N VAL A 144 -7.87 18.07 6.90
CA VAL A 144 -7.83 18.16 8.37
C VAL A 144 -6.53 17.57 8.91
N PRO A 145 -6.13 17.81 10.17
CA PRO A 145 -4.95 17.16 10.75
C PRO A 145 -4.99 15.64 10.63
N VAL A 146 -3.87 15.03 10.24
CA VAL A 146 -3.74 13.58 10.01
C VAL A 146 -2.54 13.02 10.75
N LEU A 147 -2.73 11.90 11.43
CA LEU A 147 -1.65 11.04 11.91
C LEU A 147 -1.63 9.74 11.10
N LEU A 148 -0.49 9.44 10.48
CA LEU A 148 -0.25 8.17 9.81
C LEU A 148 0.74 7.35 10.64
N MET A 149 0.39 6.09 10.94
CA MET A 149 1.26 5.21 11.71
C MET A 149 1.62 3.95 10.93
N GLY A 150 2.89 3.53 11.01
CA GLY A 150 3.39 2.32 10.34
C GLY A 150 3.88 1.28 11.34
N ASN A 151 3.53 0.01 11.11
CA ASN A 151 3.84 -1.10 12.00
C ASN A 151 5.01 -1.94 11.45
N THR A 152 6.21 -1.76 12.01
CA THR A 152 7.47 -2.25 11.40
C THR A 152 7.62 -3.77 11.31
N GLY A 153 6.79 -4.55 12.01
CA GLY A 153 6.73 -6.01 11.93
C GLY A 153 5.91 -6.54 10.74
N TYR A 154 5.44 -5.67 9.84
CA TYR A 154 4.74 -6.08 8.62
C TYR A 154 5.15 -5.25 7.40
N HIS A 155 4.94 -5.78 6.19
CA HIS A 155 5.41 -5.14 4.96
C HIS A 155 4.62 -3.90 4.55
N GLU A 156 3.36 -3.78 4.96
CA GLU A 156 2.49 -2.64 4.63
C GLU A 156 2.91 -1.34 5.32
N TYR A 157 3.80 -1.41 6.32
CA TYR A 157 4.22 -0.26 7.14
C TYR A 157 4.76 0.91 6.31
N LEU A 158 5.43 0.63 5.19
CA LEU A 158 6.06 1.64 4.35
C LEU A 158 5.03 2.47 3.57
N ASN A 159 3.81 1.96 3.39
CA ASN A 159 2.71 2.72 2.82
C ASN A 159 2.41 3.99 3.63
N THR A 160 2.68 3.97 4.93
CA THR A 160 2.55 5.12 5.82
C THR A 160 3.43 6.30 5.39
N GLU A 161 4.68 6.06 4.98
CA GLU A 161 5.56 7.13 4.47
C GLU A 161 5.05 7.69 3.14
N LYS A 162 4.61 6.81 2.23
CA LYS A 162 4.08 7.27 0.93
C LYS A 162 2.80 8.07 1.11
N GLY A 163 1.92 7.64 2.03
CA GLY A 163 0.74 8.39 2.43
C GLY A 163 1.08 9.75 3.04
N PHE A 164 2.13 9.82 3.86
CA PHE A 164 2.59 11.07 4.46
C PHE A 164 3.09 12.06 3.41
N LEU A 165 3.92 11.59 2.47
CA LEU A 165 4.45 12.40 1.38
C LEU A 165 3.37 12.85 0.38
N ALA A 166 2.31 12.05 0.22
CA ALA A 166 1.17 12.36 -0.65
C ALA A 166 0.05 13.12 0.07
N SER A 167 0.16 13.37 1.37
CA SER A 167 -0.91 13.95 2.18
C SER A 167 -1.29 15.34 1.68
N GLY A 168 -2.59 15.59 1.60
CA GLY A 168 -3.13 16.89 1.22
C GLY A 168 -3.28 17.86 2.39
N SER A 169 -2.98 17.43 3.61
CA SER A 169 -3.21 18.17 4.85
C SER A 169 -2.00 19.02 5.24
N ASN A 170 -2.28 20.21 5.78
CA ASN A 170 -1.25 21.13 6.27
C ASN A 170 -0.73 20.76 7.69
N ASP A 171 -1.38 19.83 8.40
CA ASP A 171 -0.89 19.26 9.68
C ASP A 171 -0.89 17.73 9.56
N THR A 172 0.08 17.22 8.80
CA THR A 172 0.31 15.77 8.69
C THR A 172 1.45 15.38 9.61
N SER A 173 1.24 14.35 10.43
CA SER A 173 2.24 13.72 11.28
C SER A 173 2.42 12.26 10.89
N ILE A 174 3.61 11.73 11.13
CA ILE A 174 3.96 10.32 10.89
C ILE A 174 4.73 9.74 12.08
N ALA A 175 4.47 8.48 12.40
CA ALA A 175 5.27 7.72 13.34
C ALA A 175 5.26 6.23 13.01
N PHE A 176 6.25 5.50 13.50
CA PHE A 176 6.37 4.06 13.33
C PHE A 176 6.43 3.36 14.67
N VAL A 177 5.86 2.16 14.76
CA VAL A 177 5.88 1.35 15.98
C VAL A 177 6.84 0.18 15.74
N GLU A 178 7.90 0.12 16.55
CA GLU A 178 8.89 -0.94 16.51
C GLU A 178 8.25 -2.29 16.87
N GLY A 179 8.39 -3.29 16.01
CA GLY A 179 7.91 -4.66 16.26
C GLY A 179 6.40 -4.88 16.19
N ALA A 180 5.61 -3.86 15.88
CA ALA A 180 4.17 -4.03 15.70
C ALA A 180 3.88 -4.82 14.42
N GLY A 181 3.06 -5.87 14.50
CA GLY A 181 2.54 -6.59 13.34
C GLY A 181 1.42 -5.82 12.63
N ASN A 182 0.79 -6.46 11.63
CA ASN A 182 -0.27 -5.82 10.83
C ASN A 182 -1.38 -5.21 11.71
N THR A 183 -1.81 -5.96 12.73
CA THR A 183 -2.88 -5.59 13.66
C THR A 183 -2.41 -4.83 14.90
N ILE A 184 -1.26 -4.14 14.85
CA ILE A 184 -0.61 -3.39 15.94
C ILE A 184 -0.05 -4.23 17.11
N ASN A 185 -0.53 -5.46 17.26
CA ASN A 185 -0.05 -6.41 18.25
C ASN A 185 1.45 -6.72 18.07
N PRO A 186 2.15 -7.20 19.12
CA PRO A 186 3.54 -7.60 19.00
C PRO A 186 3.74 -8.66 17.91
N CYS A 187 4.72 -8.46 17.02
CA CYS A 187 5.18 -9.49 16.11
C CYS A 187 6.12 -10.44 16.86
N THR A 188 5.56 -11.50 17.43
CA THR A 188 6.34 -12.52 18.16
C THR A 188 7.37 -13.21 17.27
N ASP A 189 7.03 -13.45 16.00
CA ASP A 189 7.92 -14.11 15.03
C ASP A 189 9.11 -13.23 14.62
N CYS A 190 9.02 -11.92 14.86
CA CYS A 190 10.06 -10.95 14.60
C CYS A 190 11.05 -10.81 15.78
N GLU A 191 10.77 -11.44 16.93
CA GLU A 191 11.57 -11.28 18.14
C GLU A 191 12.86 -12.11 18.08
N THR A 192 13.95 -11.49 18.56
CA THR A 192 15.23 -12.18 18.81
C THR A 192 15.31 -12.75 20.23
N TYR A 193 14.50 -12.23 21.14
CA TYR A 193 14.31 -12.74 22.50
C TYR A 193 12.86 -12.51 22.95
N PRO A 194 12.30 -13.39 23.81
CA PRO A 194 10.90 -13.29 24.22
C PRO A 194 10.55 -11.93 24.83
N GLY A 195 9.53 -11.29 24.28
CA GLY A 195 8.99 -10.02 24.77
C GLY A 195 9.72 -8.77 24.33
N GLN A 196 10.61 -8.88 23.33
CA GLN A 196 11.29 -7.75 22.70
C GLN A 196 10.31 -6.64 22.27
N TYR A 197 9.07 -6.98 21.88
CA TYR A 197 8.08 -6.02 21.36
C TYR A 197 6.76 -5.97 22.15
N ASN A 198 6.74 -6.43 23.41
CA ASN A 198 5.50 -6.58 24.19
C ASN A 198 4.66 -5.29 24.40
N ASN A 199 5.23 -4.11 24.18
CA ASN A 199 4.54 -2.84 24.43
C ASN A 199 3.99 -2.15 23.17
N THR A 200 3.98 -2.81 21.99
CA THR A 200 3.56 -2.16 20.73
C THR A 200 2.20 -1.46 20.83
N THR A 201 1.18 -2.17 21.29
CA THR A 201 -0.19 -1.66 21.43
C THR A 201 -0.25 -0.48 22.39
N LYS A 202 0.38 -0.62 23.58
CA LYS A 202 0.45 0.44 24.59
C LYS A 202 1.14 1.69 24.04
N ASN A 203 2.30 1.53 23.43
CA ASN A 203 3.11 2.65 22.95
C ASN A 203 2.43 3.37 21.79
N ALA A 204 1.79 2.63 20.89
CA ALA A 204 1.04 3.21 19.79
C ALA A 204 -0.14 4.05 20.28
N PHE A 205 -0.97 3.52 21.20
CA PHE A 205 -2.10 4.28 21.74
C PHE A 205 -1.66 5.46 22.60
N ASN A 206 -0.58 5.33 23.37
CA ASN A 206 -0.01 6.46 24.11
C ASN A 206 0.45 7.59 23.17
N TYR A 207 1.09 7.23 22.04
CA TYR A 207 1.52 8.21 21.04
C TYR A 207 0.31 8.89 20.37
N GLN A 208 -0.73 8.11 20.03
CA GLN A 208 -1.98 8.65 19.48
C GLN A 208 -2.66 9.61 20.46
N ALA A 209 -2.77 9.25 21.74
CA ALA A 209 -3.34 10.09 22.78
C ALA A 209 -2.56 11.41 22.90
N ALA A 210 -1.23 11.35 23.03
CA ALA A 210 -0.39 12.54 23.09
C ALA A 210 -0.49 13.41 21.82
N TRP A 211 -0.64 12.78 20.66
CA TRP A 211 -0.86 13.49 19.41
C TRP A 211 -2.23 14.20 19.37
N LEU A 212 -3.29 13.55 19.85
CA LEU A 212 -4.64 14.13 19.94
C LEU A 212 -4.73 15.27 20.94
N GLU A 213 -4.03 15.15 22.08
CA GLU A 213 -4.03 16.13 23.18
C GLU A 213 -3.24 17.41 22.88
N LYS A 214 -2.53 17.47 21.75
CA LYS A 214 -1.78 18.68 21.36
C LYS A 214 -2.71 19.88 21.26
N ALA A 215 -2.43 20.91 22.06
CA ALA A 215 -3.25 22.11 22.13
C ALA A 215 -3.52 22.72 20.74
N ALA A 216 -4.77 23.17 20.53
CA ALA A 216 -5.26 23.77 19.29
C ALA A 216 -5.24 22.87 18.04
N ARG A 217 -5.07 21.55 18.17
CA ARG A 217 -5.11 20.63 17.00
C ARG A 217 -6.53 20.37 16.49
N PHE A 218 -7.49 20.22 17.39
CA PHE A 218 -8.90 20.08 17.06
C PHE A 218 -9.68 21.13 17.85
N ILE A 219 -9.93 22.27 17.20
CA ILE A 219 -10.72 23.41 17.69
C ILE A 219 -11.80 23.76 16.67
#